data_AF-A0A7S0FBA2-F1
#
_entry.id   AF-A0A7S0FBA2-F1
#
_cell.length_a   1.000
_cell.length_b   1.000
_cell.length_c   1.000
_cell.angle_alpha   90.00
_cell.angle_beta   90.00
_cell.angle_gamma   90.00
#
_symmetry.space_group_name_H-M   'P 1'
#
loop_
_entity.id
_entity.type
_entity.pdbx_description
1 polymer ?
#
loop_
_entity_poly.entity_id
_entity_poly.type
_entity_poly.pdbx_seq_one_letter_code
_entity_poly.pdbx_strand_id
1 'polypeptide(L)'
;GVLAAVCLHEGNCSTVAMLVLNVGYEALRAKPSALAGFGAAIREGLVAEAGYGLQPSHVQLEMFAGSVWVLASLFAPNDVRPRMISRLRSSATLRSALEAKVTSVQGMDQIATGPVQVLLNFVDTKAGGDEAVDDGA
;
A
#
# COMPACT_ATOMS: atom_id res chain seq x y z
N GLY A 1 -17.97 -5.45 -8.29
CA GLY A 1 -17.04 -4.34 -8.02
C GLY A 1 -16.09 -4.79 -6.92
N VAL A 2 -14.82 -4.98 -7.25
CA VAL A 2 -13.83 -5.70 -6.46
C VAL A 2 -12.99 -4.73 -5.62
N LEU A 3 -13.63 -3.74 -4.99
CA LEU A 3 -12.93 -2.72 -4.17
C LEU A 3 -12.99 -3.03 -2.66
N ALA A 4 -13.63 -4.14 -2.26
CA ALA A 4 -13.99 -4.38 -0.87
C ALA A 4 -13.51 -5.73 -0.30
N ALA A 5 -12.72 -6.53 -1.02
CA ALA A 5 -12.39 -7.89 -0.56
C ALA A 5 -11.23 -7.96 0.46
N VAL A 6 -10.34 -6.97 0.53
CA VAL A 6 -9.08 -7.11 1.29
C VAL A 6 -9.20 -6.81 2.79
N CYS A 7 -10.26 -6.13 3.26
CA CYS A 7 -10.43 -5.86 4.70
C CYS A 7 -11.64 -6.58 5.34
N LEU A 8 -12.16 -7.66 4.73
CA LEU A 8 -13.45 -8.26 5.11
C LEU A 8 -13.42 -9.28 6.28
N HIS A 9 -12.33 -9.44 7.04
CA HIS A 9 -12.36 -10.43 8.14
C HIS A 9 -12.02 -9.98 9.56
N GLU A 10 -11.18 -8.97 9.80
CA GLU A 10 -10.91 -8.53 11.18
C GLU A 10 -10.61 -7.04 11.15
N GLY A 11 -11.23 -6.25 12.02
CA GLY A 11 -11.29 -4.77 12.01
C GLY A 11 -9.97 -4.00 12.20
N ASN A 12 -8.85 -4.58 11.78
CA ASN A 12 -7.48 -4.18 12.03
C ASN A 12 -6.71 -3.90 10.72
N CYS A 13 -7.41 -3.40 9.71
CA CYS A 13 -6.91 -3.21 8.34
C CYS A 13 -7.00 -1.73 7.94
N SER A 14 -5.89 -1.13 7.53
CA SER A 14 -5.86 0.21 6.93
C SER A 14 -5.37 0.14 5.48
N THR A 15 -5.99 0.89 4.58
CA THR A 15 -5.69 0.82 3.14
C THR A 15 -4.91 2.06 2.69
N VAL A 16 -3.78 1.83 2.03
CA VAL A 16 -3.01 2.82 1.29
C VAL A 16 -3.24 2.58 -0.19
N ALA A 17 -3.95 3.49 -0.84
CA ALA A 17 -4.05 3.51 -2.29
C ALA A 17 -2.88 4.31 -2.85
N MET A 18 -2.20 3.78 -3.86
CA MET A 18 -1.15 4.51 -4.54
C MET A 18 -1.22 4.33 -6.05
N LEU A 19 -0.82 5.37 -6.77
CA LEU A 19 -0.67 5.35 -8.20
C LEU A 19 0.80 5.49 -8.54
N VAL A 20 1.37 4.45 -9.17
CA VAL A 20 2.75 4.46 -9.68
C VAL A 20 2.71 4.82 -11.16
N LEU A 21 3.08 6.07 -11.44
CA LEU A 21 3.07 6.65 -12.78
C LEU A 21 4.27 6.19 -13.60
N ASN A 22 4.11 6.23 -14.92
CA ASN A 22 5.14 5.89 -15.91
C ASN A 22 5.63 4.44 -15.83
N VAL A 23 4.76 3.52 -15.41
CA VAL A 23 5.02 2.07 -15.39
C VAL A 23 3.95 1.37 -16.22
N GLY A 24 4.39 0.62 -17.25
CA GLY A 24 3.47 -0.16 -18.08
C GLY A 24 3.01 -1.43 -17.37
N TYR A 25 1.75 -1.47 -16.89
CA TYR A 25 1.22 -2.62 -16.16
C TYR A 25 1.31 -3.95 -16.94
N GLU A 26 1.00 -3.94 -18.25
CA GLU A 26 1.10 -5.12 -19.10
C GLU A 26 2.54 -5.61 -19.27
N ALA A 27 3.48 -4.68 -19.46
CA ALA A 27 4.91 -4.99 -19.54
C ALA A 27 5.47 -5.50 -18.19
N LEU A 28 4.97 -4.96 -17.07
CA LEU A 28 5.30 -5.44 -15.73
C LEU A 28 4.78 -6.85 -15.51
N ARG A 29 3.52 -7.13 -15.86
CA ARG A 29 2.89 -8.44 -15.72
C ARG A 29 3.53 -9.51 -16.60
N ALA A 30 4.01 -9.11 -17.78
CA ALA A 30 4.75 -10.00 -18.69
C ALA A 30 6.14 -10.42 -18.17
N LYS A 31 6.65 -9.78 -17.09
CA LYS A 31 7.95 -10.07 -16.48
C LYS A 31 7.78 -10.49 -15.02
N PRO A 32 7.57 -11.80 -14.73
CA PRO A 32 7.26 -12.27 -13.38
C PRO A 32 8.24 -11.83 -12.30
N SER A 33 9.55 -11.83 -12.59
CA SER A 33 10.58 -11.38 -11.65
C SER A 33 10.48 -9.89 -11.33
N ALA A 34 10.20 -9.05 -12.33
CA ALA A 34 10.02 -7.61 -12.12
C ALA A 34 8.72 -7.32 -11.38
N LEU A 35 7.62 -8.02 -11.68
CA LEU A 35 6.36 -7.91 -10.94
C LEU A 35 6.53 -8.30 -9.46
N ALA A 36 7.23 -9.41 -9.19
CA ALA A 36 7.52 -9.84 -7.82
C ALA A 36 8.41 -8.82 -7.08
N GLY A 37 9.48 -8.34 -7.74
CA GLY A 37 10.38 -7.33 -7.18
C GLY A 37 9.67 -6.00 -6.92
N PHE A 38 8.78 -5.58 -7.82
CA PHE A 38 7.95 -4.39 -7.67
C PHE A 38 7.03 -4.51 -6.45
N GLY A 39 6.36 -5.64 -6.29
CA GLY A 39 5.54 -5.91 -5.11
C GLY A 39 6.35 -5.92 -3.81
N ALA A 40 7.53 -6.55 -3.82
CA ALA A 40 8.43 -6.57 -2.66
C ALA A 40 8.92 -5.16 -2.29
N ALA A 41 9.35 -4.37 -3.27
CA ALA A 41 9.79 -2.99 -3.10
C ALA A 41 8.73 -2.11 -2.43
N ILE A 42 7.46 -2.23 -2.85
CA ILE A 42 6.35 -1.49 -2.23
C ILE A 42 6.11 -1.93 -0.79
N ARG A 43 6.07 -3.25 -0.53
CA ARG A 43 5.86 -3.78 0.83
C ARG A 43 6.96 -3.30 1.77
N GLU A 44 8.22 -3.41 1.35
CA GLU A 44 9.37 -2.96 2.12
C GLU A 44 9.34 -1.46 2.40
N GLY A 45 9.02 -0.64 1.40
CA GLY A 45 8.91 0.80 1.58
C GLY A 45 7.82 1.18 2.59
N LEU A 46 6.64 0.55 2.49
CA LEU A 46 5.55 0.77 3.43
C LEU A 46 5.92 0.36 4.85
N VAL A 47 6.49 -0.84 5.07
CA VAL A 47 6.80 -1.30 6.43
C VAL A 47 7.96 -0.56 7.07
N ALA A 48 8.97 -0.18 6.28
CA ALA A 48 10.11 0.62 6.77
C ALA A 48 9.64 1.98 7.27
N GLU A 49 8.70 2.60 6.56
CA GLU A 49 8.17 3.90 6.94
C GLU A 49 7.11 3.81 8.04
N ALA A 50 6.25 2.79 7.98
CA ALA A 50 5.19 2.55 8.96
C ALA A 50 5.78 2.27 10.36
N GLY A 51 6.91 1.56 10.43
CA GLY A 51 7.56 1.19 11.68
C GLY A 51 6.78 0.13 12.47
N TYR A 52 6.91 0.19 13.80
CA TYR A 52 6.19 -0.69 14.75
C TYR A 52 6.38 -2.20 14.54
N GLY A 53 7.53 -2.60 13.99
CA GLY A 53 7.85 -4.02 13.78
C GLY A 53 7.01 -4.69 12.69
N LEU A 54 6.38 -3.92 11.79
CA LEU A 54 5.67 -4.50 10.66
C LEU A 54 6.63 -5.25 9.73
N GLN A 55 6.14 -6.37 9.22
CA GLN A 55 6.85 -7.20 8.25
C GLN A 55 6.14 -7.12 6.89
N PRO A 56 6.85 -7.34 5.76
CA PRO A 56 6.24 -7.36 4.43
C PRO A 56 5.04 -8.33 4.28
N SER A 57 4.98 -9.36 5.11
CA SER A 57 3.86 -10.31 5.22
C SER A 57 2.57 -9.67 5.75
N HIS A 58 2.66 -8.57 6.50
CA HIS A 58 1.53 -7.79 7.01
C HIS A 58 0.94 -6.81 5.99
N VAL A 59 1.45 -6.80 4.76
CA VAL A 59 0.97 -5.91 3.69
C VAL A 59 0.42 -6.78 2.56
N GLN A 60 -0.84 -6.65 2.20
CA GLN A 60 -1.39 -7.29 1.00
C GLN A 60 -1.49 -6.26 -0.13
N LEU A 61 -1.10 -6.64 -1.35
CA LEU A 61 -1.10 -5.75 -2.51
C LEU A 61 -2.05 -6.29 -3.58
N GLU A 62 -2.90 -5.42 -4.10
CA GLU A 62 -3.62 -5.62 -5.35
C GLU A 62 -3.16 -4.58 -6.36
N MET A 63 -2.94 -4.99 -7.61
CA MET A 63 -2.43 -4.12 -8.68
C MET A 63 -3.39 -4.10 -9.87
N PHE A 64 -3.61 -2.93 -10.46
CA PHE A 64 -4.55 -2.71 -11.55
C PHE A 64 -3.90 -1.92 -12.71
N ALA A 65 -4.50 -2.05 -13.91
CA ALA A 65 -4.05 -1.38 -15.12
C ALA A 65 -4.39 0.12 -15.15
N GLY A 66 -3.68 0.88 -16.00
CA GLY A 66 -3.89 2.33 -16.20
C GLY A 66 -2.92 3.21 -15.40
N SER A 67 -1.61 3.14 -15.74
CA SER A 67 -0.53 3.26 -14.75
C SER A 67 -0.71 2.21 -13.63
N VAL A 68 0.32 1.88 -12.86
CA VAL A 68 0.15 0.80 -11.88
C VAL A 68 -0.57 1.36 -10.66
N TRP A 69 -1.88 1.14 -10.60
CA TRP A 69 -2.67 1.38 -9.40
C TRP A 69 -2.40 0.25 -8.41
N VAL A 70 -2.02 0.60 -7.20
CA VAL A 70 -1.73 -0.37 -6.14
C VAL A 70 -2.61 -0.06 -4.94
N LEU A 71 -3.38 -1.05 -4.50
CA LEU A 71 -4.07 -1.02 -3.22
C LEU A 71 -3.27 -1.86 -2.23
N ALA A 72 -2.72 -1.20 -1.22
CA ALA A 72 -1.97 -1.85 -0.16
C ALA A 72 -2.81 -1.89 1.12
N SER A 73 -3.12 -3.09 1.61
CA SER A 73 -3.81 -3.29 2.89
C SER A 73 -2.82 -3.68 3.96
N LEU A 74 -2.72 -2.88 5.02
CA LEU A 74 -1.79 -3.08 6.12
C LEU A 74 -2.54 -3.62 7.33
N PHE A 75 -2.08 -4.76 7.83
CA PHE A 75 -2.63 -5.42 9.02
C PHE A 75 -1.75 -5.10 10.23
N ALA A 76 -2.34 -4.45 11.24
CA ALA A 76 -1.64 -4.07 12.46
C ALA A 76 -2.57 -4.20 13.67
N PRO A 77 -2.05 -4.52 14.87
CA PRO A 77 -2.84 -4.49 16.10
C PRO A 77 -3.59 -3.16 16.29
N ASN A 78 -4.77 -3.20 16.92
CA ASN A 78 -5.65 -2.04 17.06
C ASN A 78 -5.02 -0.83 17.74
N ASP A 79 -4.13 -1.05 18.70
CA ASP A 79 -3.42 0.01 19.39
C ASP A 79 -2.33 0.64 18.50
N VAL A 80 -1.74 -0.13 17.58
CA VAL A 80 -0.68 0.31 16.66
C VAL A 80 -1.25 1.01 15.44
N ARG A 81 -2.38 0.54 14.90
CA ARG A 81 -2.95 0.97 13.63
C ARG A 81 -3.13 2.50 13.49
N PRO A 82 -3.71 3.24 14.46
CA PRO A 82 -3.85 4.70 14.35
C PRO A 82 -2.50 5.43 14.27
N ARG A 83 -1.51 4.96 15.03
CA ARG A 83 -0.16 5.54 15.04
C ARG A 83 0.59 5.25 13.75
N MET A 84 0.42 4.03 13.23
CA MET A 84 0.96 3.59 11.95
C MET A 84 0.43 4.44 10.79
N ILE A 85 -0.89 4.59 10.67
CA ILE A 85 -1.48 5.37 9.57
C ILE A 85 -1.14 6.86 9.68
N SER A 86 -1.10 7.40 10.89
CA SER A 86 -0.68 8.79 11.15
C SER A 86 0.78 9.02 10.72
N ARG A 87 1.68 8.09 11.03
CA ARG A 87 3.09 8.14 10.62
C ARG A 87 3.25 8.07 9.11
N LEU A 88 2.55 7.16 8.44
CA LEU A 88 2.59 7.07 6.98
C LEU A 88 2.06 8.33 6.30
N ARG A 89 0.96 8.92 6.81
CA ARG A 89 0.37 10.16 6.28
C ARG A 89 1.28 11.38 6.46
N SER A 90 2.00 11.43 7.58
CA SER A 90 2.89 12.56 7.93
C SER A 90 4.32 12.39 7.42
N SER A 91 4.65 11.23 6.83
CA SER A 91 5.98 10.98 6.32
C SER A 91 6.32 11.87 5.13
N ALA A 92 7.40 12.62 5.25
CA ALA A 92 7.99 13.40 4.16
C ALA A 92 8.83 12.52 3.19
N THR A 93 9.25 11.33 3.63
CA THR A 93 10.20 10.47 2.90
C THR A 93 9.53 9.30 2.20
N LEU A 94 8.31 8.91 2.59
CA LEU A 94 7.61 7.73 2.08
C LEU A 94 7.56 7.69 0.55
N ARG A 95 7.16 8.81 -0.06
CA ARG A 95 7.02 8.92 -1.51
C ARG A 95 8.35 8.65 -2.21
N SER A 96 9.38 9.42 -1.88
CA SER A 96 10.70 9.29 -2.48
C SER A 96 11.35 7.93 -2.21
N ALA A 97 11.09 7.34 -1.04
CA ALA A 97 11.58 6.00 -0.70
C ALA A 97 10.93 4.92 -1.56
N LEU A 98 9.61 5.00 -1.79
CA LEU A 98 8.89 4.09 -2.68
C LEU A 98 9.35 4.25 -4.13
N GLU A 99 9.49 5.48 -4.62
CA GLU A 99 9.99 5.77 -5.96
C GLU A 99 11.39 5.17 -6.18
N ALA A 100 12.32 5.40 -5.25
CA ALA A 100 13.68 4.89 -5.33
C ALA A 100 13.71 3.35 -5.30
N LYS A 101 12.96 2.72 -4.38
CA LYS A 101 12.87 1.26 -4.27
C LYS A 101 12.29 0.62 -5.52
N VAL A 102 11.18 1.16 -6.04
CA VAL A 102 10.53 0.65 -7.26
C VAL A 102 11.47 0.81 -8.46
N THR A 103 12.11 1.97 -8.62
CA THR A 103 13.04 2.23 -9.73
C THR A 103 14.26 1.29 -9.70
N SER A 104 14.69 0.85 -8.51
CA SER A 104 15.82 -0.06 -8.34
C SER A 104 15.51 -1.52 -8.65
N VAL A 105 14.24 -1.87 -8.92
CA VAL A 105 13.86 -3.23 -9.27
C VAL A 105 14.46 -3.61 -10.63
N GLN A 106 15.17 -4.73 -10.68
CA GLN A 106 15.80 -5.22 -11.90
C GLN A 106 14.77 -5.38 -13.03
N GLY A 107 15.08 -4.82 -14.21
CA GLY A 107 14.23 -4.88 -15.39
C GLY A 107 13.19 -3.76 -15.48
N MET A 108 13.11 -2.86 -14.48
CA MET A 108 12.22 -1.70 -14.53
C MET A 108 12.64 -0.67 -15.58
N ASP A 109 13.90 -0.61 -15.95
CA ASP A 109 14.43 0.21 -17.06
C ASP A 109 13.74 -0.07 -18.40
N GLN A 110 13.28 -1.30 -18.60
CA GLN A 110 12.57 -1.74 -19.80
C GLN A 110 11.04 -1.70 -19.66
N ILE A 111 10.53 -1.40 -18.48
CA ILE A 111 9.09 -1.39 -18.16
C ILE A 111 8.60 0.05 -17.94
N ALA A 112 9.48 0.91 -17.41
CA ALA A 112 9.22 2.30 -17.19
C ALA A 112 9.14 3.06 -18.52
N THR A 113 8.14 3.91 -18.65
CA THR A 113 7.93 4.77 -19.83
C THR A 113 8.44 6.19 -19.60
N GLY A 114 9.09 6.43 -18.47
CA GLY A 114 9.58 7.73 -18.00
C GLY A 114 10.02 7.65 -16.53
N PRO A 115 10.33 8.78 -15.88
CA PRO A 115 10.68 8.81 -14.46
C PRO A 115 9.53 8.28 -13.61
N VAL A 116 9.78 7.24 -12.80
CA VAL A 116 8.77 6.68 -11.90
C VAL A 116 8.38 7.71 -10.85
N GLN A 117 7.06 7.90 -10.66
CA GLN A 117 6.51 8.79 -9.64
C GLN A 117 5.42 8.06 -8.86
N VAL A 118 5.30 8.35 -7.57
CA VAL A 118 4.31 7.72 -6.68
C VAL A 118 3.37 8.77 -6.10
N LEU A 119 2.08 8.62 -6.37
CA LEU A 119 1.03 9.41 -5.74
C LEU A 119 0.35 8.56 -4.65
N LEU A 120 0.30 9.07 -3.42
CA LEU A 120 -0.25 8.36 -2.27
C LEU A 120 -1.61 8.93 -1.88
N ASN A 121 -2.56 8.05 -1.62
CA ASN A 121 -3.85 8.37 -1.03
C ASN A 121 -4.15 7.38 0.11
N PHE A 122 -4.64 7.89 1.23
CA PHE A 122 -4.82 7.10 2.44
C PHE A 122 -6.31 6.96 2.75
N VAL A 123 -6.79 5.71 2.80
CA VAL A 123 -8.16 5.37 3.16
C VAL A 123 -8.12 4.59 4.47
N ASP A 124 -8.59 5.22 5.54
CA ASP A 124 -8.74 4.54 6.82
C ASP A 124 -10.21 4.12 6.98
N THR A 125 -10.50 2.86 6.68
CA THR A 125 -11.79 2.25 7.00
C THR A 125 -11.75 1.79 8.44
N LYS A 126 -12.41 2.51 9.35
CA LYS A 126 -12.79 1.92 10.63
C LYS A 126 -13.77 0.78 10.32
N ALA A 127 -13.43 -0.46 10.69
CA ALA A 127 -14.48 -1.44 10.92
C ALA A 127 -15.39 -0.89 12.03
N GLY A 128 -16.70 -0.87 11.78
CA GLY A 128 -17.68 -0.26 12.66
C GLY A 128 -17.47 -0.70 14.11
N GLY A 129 -17.21 0.28 14.98
CA GLY A 129 -17.63 0.15 16.35
C GLY A 129 -19.12 0.46 16.34
N ASP A 130 -19.92 -0.52 16.75
CA ASP A 130 -21.24 -0.27 17.34
C ASP A 130 -21.14 1.00 18.20
N GLU A 131 -21.79 2.09 17.78
CA GLU A 131 -22.29 3.06 18.74
C GLU A 131 -23.37 2.31 19.53
N ALA A 132 -22.95 1.67 20.62
CA ALA A 132 -23.87 1.34 21.69
C ALA A 132 -24.45 2.66 22.18
N VAL A 133 -25.66 2.98 21.70
CA VAL A 133 -26.53 3.98 22.31
C VAL A 133 -26.97 3.39 23.64
N ASP A 134 -26.14 3.60 24.66
CA ASP A 134 -26.57 3.60 26.05
C ASP A 134 -27.34 4.90 26.28
N ASP A 135 -28.65 4.86 26.08
CA ASP A 135 -29.56 5.83 26.67
C ASP A 135 -30.45 5.07 27.66
N GLY A 136 -29.86 4.84 28.83
CA GLY A 136 -30.65 4.65 30.03
C GLY A 136 -31.39 5.95 30.36
N ALA A 137 -32.73 5.89 30.34
CA ALA A 137 -33.61 6.73 31.14
C ALA A 137 -34.96 6.02 31.32
#